data_AF-A0A8H7QBR6-F1
#
_entry.id   AF-A0A8H7QBR6-F1
#
_cell.length_a   1.000
_cell.length_b   1.000
_cell.length_c   1.000
_cell.angle_alpha   90.00
_cell.angle_beta   90.00
_cell.angle_gamma   90.00
#
_symmetry.space_group_name_H-M   'P 1'
#
loop_
_entity.id
_entity.type
_entity.pdbx_description
1 polymer ?
#
loop_
_entity_poly.entity_id
_entity_poly.type
_entity_poly.pdbx_seq_one_letter_code
_entity_poly.pdbx_strand_id
1 'polypeptide(L)'
;MDFNQYHKNQQILSQITRHTASSIKILQTKIVQWNDSTENELEKDLDLIHFIFKHSRACSSSFSSNCAAQLLYPQLAQLIINQTDDEKITMLSYSLLICMIDLIKHDSLSPLPTSQSLRFISIACPLWSHHKIYICRKSMELCYRLLSRINDNESGIIVDKLILYIQKCHAHLSRADIEKIRSHEYTEFYFNGDNLSMMVYDRSTIRWLIQIIFALFLKQGKIHQPLIKEIKDLYQHNHIYDLKELLFDICCVNDEDTVQLLDNVLSIYQQQQQDNALFLSTIDINPHTVFLFFLQRCGNTHDILVDLLLENDSEFITYFHRYIIYATQHIESFKKSNSDLGNDIDTIQTIIANTLLVLEGDGFPYNAKPLIRRLTLFEENLFA
;
A
#
# COMPACT_ATOMS: atom_id res chain seq x y z
N MET A 1 15.90 -8.06 -22.02
CA MET A 1 17.07 -8.44 -21.19
C MET A 1 17.87 -9.47 -21.97
N ASP A 2 19.20 -9.32 -22.04
CA ASP A 2 20.07 -10.31 -22.68
C ASP A 2 20.12 -11.57 -21.81
N PHE A 3 19.73 -12.73 -22.37
CA PHE A 3 19.70 -14.01 -21.67
C PHE A 3 21.06 -14.39 -21.07
N ASN A 4 22.16 -14.02 -21.75
CA ASN A 4 23.51 -14.29 -21.27
C ASN A 4 23.83 -13.43 -20.03
N GLN A 5 23.39 -12.17 -20.03
CA GLN A 5 23.56 -11.27 -18.88
C GLN A 5 22.74 -11.76 -17.69
N TYR A 6 21.49 -12.20 -17.92
CA TYR A 6 20.66 -12.78 -16.87
C TYR A 6 21.33 -14.00 -16.22
N HIS A 7 21.82 -14.95 -17.03
CA HIS A 7 22.48 -16.15 -16.52
C HIS A 7 23.76 -15.82 -15.73
N LYS A 8 24.56 -14.87 -16.22
CA LYS A 8 25.74 -14.36 -15.50
C LYS A 8 25.35 -13.75 -14.14
N ASN A 9 24.31 -12.94 -14.10
CA ASN A 9 23.82 -12.33 -12.86
C ASN A 9 23.30 -13.38 -11.87
N GLN A 10 22.61 -14.42 -12.34
CA GLN A 10 22.19 -15.54 -11.50
C GLN A 10 23.37 -16.31 -10.90
N GLN A 11 24.42 -16.57 -11.68
CA GLN A 11 25.63 -17.22 -11.17
C GLN A 11 26.29 -16.38 -10.08
N ILE A 12 26.43 -15.07 -10.28
CA ILE A 12 27.02 -14.15 -9.30
C ILE A 12 26.17 -14.10 -8.04
N LEU A 13 24.85 -13.97 -8.17
CA LEU A 13 23.92 -13.99 -7.04
C LEU A 13 24.07 -15.28 -6.24
N SER A 14 24.11 -16.44 -6.90
CA SER A 14 24.27 -17.75 -6.25
C SER A 14 25.58 -17.90 -5.45
N GLN A 15 26.61 -17.12 -5.80
CA GLN A 15 27.87 -17.08 -5.06
C GLN A 15 27.79 -16.10 -3.88
N ILE A 16 27.12 -14.95 -4.06
CA ILE A 16 26.91 -13.95 -3.00
C ILE A 16 26.06 -14.54 -1.87
N THR A 17 25.03 -15.33 -2.20
CA THR A 17 24.09 -15.92 -1.23
C THR A 17 24.65 -17.10 -0.43
N ARG A 18 25.91 -17.50 -0.65
CA ARG A 18 26.57 -18.59 0.09
C ARG A 18 27.12 -18.18 1.46
N HIS A 19 27.07 -16.90 1.81
CA HIS A 19 27.54 -16.37 3.10
C HIS A 19 28.99 -16.78 3.46
N THR A 20 29.89 -16.73 2.47
CA THR A 20 31.31 -17.06 2.67
C THR A 20 32.19 -15.81 2.63
N ALA A 21 33.43 -15.90 3.11
CA ALA A 21 34.43 -14.85 2.91
C ALA A 21 34.65 -14.54 1.41
N SER A 22 34.51 -15.54 0.53
CA SER A 22 34.55 -15.32 -0.92
C SER A 22 33.35 -14.51 -1.41
N SER A 23 32.17 -14.71 -0.84
CA SER A 23 30.96 -13.95 -1.18
C SER A 23 31.14 -12.45 -0.94
N ILE A 24 31.79 -12.10 0.17
CA ILE A 24 32.15 -10.70 0.51
C ILE A 24 33.11 -10.14 -0.54
N LYS A 25 34.20 -10.86 -0.87
CA LYS A 25 35.19 -10.42 -1.87
C LYS A 25 34.59 -10.23 -3.27
N ILE A 26 33.69 -11.13 -3.68
CA ILE A 26 32.99 -11.03 -4.96
C ILE A 26 32.16 -9.75 -5.01
N LEU A 27 31.35 -9.49 -3.97
CA LEU A 27 30.51 -8.31 -3.91
C LEU A 27 31.33 -7.01 -3.78
N GLN A 28 32.41 -6.99 -3.01
CA GLN A 28 33.34 -5.87 -2.95
C GLN A 28 33.93 -5.54 -4.33
N THR A 29 34.39 -6.58 -5.04
CA THR A 29 34.94 -6.43 -6.40
C THR A 29 33.89 -5.85 -7.34
N LYS A 30 32.64 -6.30 -7.22
CA LYS A 30 31.51 -5.79 -8.01
C LYS A 30 31.19 -4.34 -7.70
N ILE A 31 31.17 -3.95 -6.44
CA ILE A 31 30.95 -2.56 -6.03
C ILE A 31 32.02 -1.63 -6.61
N VAL A 32 33.29 -2.03 -6.58
CA VAL A 32 34.38 -1.27 -7.22
C VAL A 32 34.13 -1.14 -8.72
N GLN A 33 33.83 -2.26 -9.40
CA GLN A 33 33.50 -2.23 -10.83
C GLN A 33 32.34 -1.27 -11.15
N TRP A 34 31.28 -1.29 -10.34
CA TRP A 34 30.11 -0.43 -10.55
C TRP A 34 30.40 1.05 -10.29
N ASN A 35 31.28 1.39 -9.34
CA ASN A 35 31.71 2.77 -9.12
C ASN A 35 32.50 3.32 -10.32
N ASP A 36 33.23 2.46 -11.02
CA ASP A 36 34.03 2.82 -12.20
C ASP A 36 33.26 2.66 -13.53
N SER A 37 32.02 2.14 -13.49
CA SER A 37 31.20 1.86 -14.67
C SER A 37 30.48 3.11 -15.19
N THR A 38 30.19 3.13 -16.49
CA THR A 38 29.24 4.10 -17.06
C THR A 38 27.80 3.78 -16.61
N GLU A 39 26.90 4.77 -16.70
CA GLU A 39 25.48 4.61 -16.36
C GLU A 39 24.82 3.44 -17.11
N ASN A 40 25.05 3.35 -18.42
CA ASN A 40 24.52 2.28 -19.27
C ASN A 40 25.06 0.89 -18.91
N GLU A 41 26.25 0.81 -18.32
CA GLU A 41 26.83 -0.45 -17.85
C GLU A 41 26.24 -0.87 -16.51
N LEU A 42 26.07 0.09 -15.59
CA LEU A 42 25.43 -0.18 -14.30
C LEU A 42 23.95 -0.54 -14.47
N GLU A 43 23.25 0.09 -15.41
CA GLU A 43 21.82 -0.19 -15.66
C GLU A 43 21.57 -1.68 -15.93
N LYS A 44 22.49 -2.34 -16.64
CA LYS A 44 22.42 -3.78 -16.94
C LYS A 44 22.54 -4.68 -15.71
N ASP A 45 23.07 -4.15 -14.61
CA ASP A 45 23.30 -4.86 -13.36
C ASP A 45 22.35 -4.42 -12.23
N LEU A 46 21.45 -3.46 -12.45
CA LEU A 46 20.48 -3.02 -11.45
C LEU A 46 19.57 -4.17 -10.96
N ASP A 47 19.19 -5.10 -11.84
CA ASP A 47 18.42 -6.27 -11.42
C ASP A 47 19.21 -7.18 -10.46
N LEU A 48 20.52 -7.32 -10.67
CA LEU A 48 21.37 -8.05 -9.72
C LEU A 48 21.42 -7.33 -8.37
N ILE A 49 21.53 -6.00 -8.37
CA ILE A 49 21.50 -5.19 -7.14
C ILE A 49 20.16 -5.35 -6.41
N HIS A 50 19.03 -5.29 -7.13
CA HIS A 50 17.70 -5.60 -6.58
C HIS A 50 17.67 -6.97 -5.90
N PHE A 51 18.16 -8.02 -6.56
CA PHE A 51 18.18 -9.36 -5.98
C PHE A 51 19.08 -9.46 -4.73
N ILE A 52 20.20 -8.72 -4.71
CA ILE A 52 21.07 -8.63 -3.53
C ILE A 52 20.34 -7.92 -2.37
N PHE A 53 19.61 -6.83 -2.62
CA PHE A 53 18.80 -6.17 -1.58
C PHE A 53 17.68 -7.06 -1.06
N LYS A 54 16.97 -7.77 -1.96
CA LYS A 54 15.95 -8.74 -1.58
C LYS A 54 16.53 -9.83 -0.67
N HIS A 55 17.71 -10.34 -1.01
CA HIS A 55 18.41 -11.32 -0.18
C HIS A 55 18.83 -10.74 1.18
N SER A 56 19.35 -9.50 1.22
CA SER A 56 19.69 -8.82 2.48
C SER A 56 18.51 -8.78 3.45
N ARG A 57 17.31 -8.42 2.96
CA ARG A 57 16.06 -8.42 3.75
C ARG A 57 15.68 -9.80 4.25
N ALA A 58 15.78 -10.82 3.39
CA ALA A 58 15.49 -12.20 3.80
C ALA A 58 16.43 -12.69 4.91
N CYS A 59 17.66 -12.16 4.97
CA CYS A 59 18.64 -12.54 5.97
C CYS A 59 18.53 -11.73 7.27
N SER A 60 17.73 -10.65 7.35
CA SER A 60 17.74 -9.73 8.52
C SER A 60 17.21 -10.36 9.81
N SER A 61 16.52 -11.51 9.71
CA SER A 61 16.10 -12.33 10.86
C SER A 61 17.20 -13.27 11.38
N SER A 62 18.25 -13.51 10.59
CA SER A 62 19.39 -14.35 10.95
C SER A 62 20.62 -13.48 11.17
N PHE A 63 21.11 -13.36 12.40
CA PHE A 63 22.35 -12.66 12.77
C PHE A 63 23.62 -13.37 12.22
N SER A 64 23.65 -13.71 10.93
CA SER A 64 24.83 -14.27 10.30
C SER A 64 25.80 -13.13 9.99
N SER A 65 26.86 -13.03 10.80
CA SER A 65 27.97 -12.09 10.61
C SER A 65 28.72 -12.25 9.27
N ASN A 66 28.32 -13.21 8.44
CA ASN A 66 28.91 -13.54 7.15
C ASN A 66 28.02 -13.17 5.95
N CYS A 67 26.88 -12.49 6.16
CA CYS A 67 26.04 -12.06 5.05
C CYS A 67 26.65 -10.88 4.30
N ALA A 68 27.27 -11.16 3.15
CA ALA A 68 27.89 -10.14 2.29
C ALA A 68 26.91 -9.02 1.90
N ALA A 69 25.65 -9.37 1.61
CA ALA A 69 24.62 -8.40 1.23
C ALA A 69 24.30 -7.40 2.35
N GLN A 70 24.29 -7.85 3.62
CA GLN A 70 24.08 -6.97 4.78
C GLN A 70 25.34 -6.15 5.09
N LEU A 71 26.51 -6.78 5.09
CA LEU A 71 27.80 -6.13 5.38
C LEU A 71 28.12 -5.00 4.40
N LEU A 72 27.75 -5.16 3.14
CA LEU A 72 28.02 -4.21 2.07
C LEU A 72 26.79 -3.40 1.64
N TYR A 73 25.69 -3.51 2.40
CA TYR A 73 24.46 -2.78 2.14
C TYR A 73 24.68 -1.26 2.05
N PRO A 74 25.43 -0.60 2.96
CA PRO A 74 25.62 0.85 2.89
C PRO A 74 26.30 1.32 1.60
N GLN A 75 27.28 0.56 1.09
CA GLN A 75 27.97 0.88 -0.16
C GLN A 75 27.05 0.70 -1.37
N LEU A 76 26.22 -0.36 -1.37
CA LEU A 76 25.21 -0.56 -2.41
C LEU A 76 24.13 0.52 -2.39
N ALA A 77 23.68 0.92 -1.20
CA ALA A 77 22.72 2.00 -1.04
C ALA A 77 23.28 3.32 -1.58
N GLN A 78 24.52 3.66 -1.23
CA GLN A 78 25.17 4.86 -1.75
C GLN A 78 25.34 4.82 -3.27
N LEU A 79 25.67 3.67 -3.85
CA LEU A 79 25.75 3.50 -5.29
C LEU A 79 24.43 3.87 -5.98
N ILE A 80 23.30 3.37 -5.46
CA ILE A 80 21.97 3.69 -6.00
C ILE A 80 21.61 5.16 -5.78
N ILE A 81 21.93 5.74 -4.62
CA ILE A 81 21.72 7.17 -4.36
C ILE A 81 22.49 8.02 -5.37
N ASN A 82 23.75 7.69 -5.65
CA ASN A 82 24.58 8.41 -6.62
C ASN A 82 24.05 8.32 -8.06
N GLN A 83 23.29 7.27 -8.39
CA GLN A 83 22.60 7.16 -9.70
C GLN A 83 21.40 8.11 -9.82
N THR A 84 20.94 8.68 -8.70
CA THR A 84 19.86 9.64 -8.70
C THR A 84 20.33 11.09 -8.71
N ASP A 85 21.65 11.33 -8.81
CA ASP A 85 22.22 12.67 -8.83
C ASP A 85 21.92 13.43 -10.14
N ASP A 86 21.56 14.73 -10.06
CA ASP A 86 20.92 15.56 -11.11
C ASP A 86 21.74 15.68 -12.41
N GLU A 87 23.03 15.36 -12.37
CA GLU A 87 23.92 15.39 -13.53
C GLU A 87 23.90 14.08 -14.34
N LYS A 88 23.27 13.01 -13.83
CA LYS A 88 23.38 11.63 -14.32
C LYS A 88 22.07 10.98 -14.79
N ILE A 89 20.92 11.58 -14.53
CA ILE A 89 19.64 10.97 -14.94
C ILE A 89 19.30 11.39 -16.37
N THR A 90 19.71 10.59 -17.36
CA THR A 90 19.28 10.78 -18.76
C THR A 90 17.95 10.09 -19.08
N MET A 91 17.69 8.90 -18.50
CA MET A 91 16.37 8.23 -18.50
C MET A 91 16.23 7.35 -17.25
N LEU A 92 15.15 7.50 -16.48
CA LEU A 92 14.91 6.65 -15.32
C LEU A 92 14.44 5.24 -15.74
N SER A 93 15.19 4.21 -15.36
CA SER A 93 14.85 2.82 -15.66
C SER A 93 13.92 2.21 -14.61
N TYR A 94 13.19 1.16 -15.01
CA TYR A 94 12.33 0.40 -14.10
C TYR A 94 13.12 -0.24 -12.95
N SER A 95 14.28 -0.80 -13.26
CA SER A 95 15.14 -1.45 -12.27
C SER A 95 15.69 -0.45 -11.26
N LEU A 96 15.96 0.80 -11.67
CA LEU A 96 16.37 1.86 -10.74
C LEU A 96 15.23 2.22 -9.77
N LEU A 97 14.00 2.36 -10.25
CA LEU A 97 12.82 2.56 -9.38
C LEU A 97 12.66 1.42 -8.36
N ILE A 98 12.87 0.18 -8.79
CA ILE A 98 12.83 -0.97 -7.89
C ILE A 98 13.92 -0.85 -6.82
N CYS A 99 15.16 -0.55 -7.21
CA CYS A 99 16.25 -0.37 -6.25
C CYS A 99 15.94 0.75 -5.25
N MET A 100 15.36 1.88 -5.69
CA MET A 100 14.93 2.96 -4.78
C MET A 100 13.87 2.47 -3.77
N ILE A 101 12.89 1.69 -4.23
CA ILE A 101 11.89 1.05 -3.35
C ILE A 101 12.55 0.09 -2.37
N ASP A 102 13.56 -0.66 -2.82
CA ASP A 102 14.28 -1.58 -1.95
C ASP A 102 15.01 -0.89 -0.81
N LEU A 103 15.61 0.29 -1.08
CA LEU A 103 16.26 1.10 -0.05
C LEU A 103 15.27 1.50 1.05
N ILE A 104 14.07 1.90 0.65
CA ILE A 104 13.01 2.29 1.58
C ILE A 104 12.52 1.10 2.40
N LYS A 105 12.37 -0.07 1.78
CA LYS A 105 11.96 -1.30 2.48
C LYS A 105 12.99 -1.79 3.52
N HIS A 106 14.25 -1.37 3.42
CA HIS A 106 15.34 -1.85 4.27
C HIS A 106 16.01 -0.70 5.06
N ASP A 107 15.22 0.29 5.47
CA ASP A 107 15.66 1.55 6.08
C ASP A 107 16.47 1.39 7.38
N SER A 108 16.27 0.27 8.10
CA SER A 108 16.95 0.01 9.37
C SER A 108 18.48 -0.06 9.27
N LEU A 109 19.04 -0.40 8.10
CA LEU A 109 20.49 -0.52 7.90
C LEU A 109 21.14 0.76 7.36
N SER A 110 20.38 1.61 6.67
CA SER A 110 20.87 2.88 6.14
C SER A 110 19.68 3.82 5.97
N PRO A 111 19.33 4.60 7.01
CA PRO A 111 18.16 5.46 6.96
C PRO A 111 18.39 6.56 5.92
N LEU A 112 17.43 6.70 5.01
CA LEU A 112 17.47 7.74 3.98
C LEU A 112 17.20 9.12 4.61
N PRO A 113 18.07 10.12 4.43
CA PRO A 113 17.79 11.47 4.90
C PRO A 113 16.58 12.06 4.17
N THR A 114 15.86 12.98 4.82
CA THR A 114 14.65 13.61 4.27
C THR A 114 14.92 14.29 2.92
N SER A 115 16.07 14.94 2.74
CA SER A 115 16.48 15.53 1.46
C SER A 115 16.50 14.51 0.32
N GLN A 116 16.99 13.30 0.58
CA GLN A 116 17.03 12.23 -0.40
C GLN A 116 15.63 11.65 -0.67
N SER A 117 14.78 11.59 0.36
CA SER A 117 13.37 11.20 0.20
C SER A 117 12.61 12.18 -0.70
N LEU A 118 12.80 13.49 -0.49
CA LEU A 118 12.21 14.54 -1.33
C LEU A 118 12.71 14.46 -2.78
N ARG A 119 13.99 14.15 -2.96
CA ARG A 119 14.56 13.92 -4.29
C ARG A 119 13.93 12.72 -4.99
N PHE A 120 13.80 11.59 -4.30
CA PHE A 120 13.15 10.42 -4.87
C PHE A 120 11.71 10.73 -5.28
N ILE A 121 10.99 11.55 -4.50
CA ILE A 121 9.65 12.04 -4.85
C ILE A 121 9.70 12.93 -6.10
N SER A 122 10.63 13.90 -6.18
CA SER A 122 10.72 14.80 -7.34
C SER A 122 11.03 14.06 -8.65
N ILE A 123 11.80 12.98 -8.56
CA ILE A 123 12.10 12.06 -9.68
C ILE A 123 10.87 11.20 -10.03
N ALA A 124 10.18 10.64 -9.04
CA ALA A 124 9.12 9.65 -9.25
C ALA A 124 7.78 10.27 -9.68
N CYS A 125 7.37 11.39 -9.08
CA CYS A 125 6.07 12.02 -9.35
C CYS A 125 5.79 12.33 -10.84
N PRO A 126 6.74 12.86 -11.64
CA PRO A 126 6.54 13.07 -13.07
C PRO A 126 6.23 11.78 -13.86
N LEU A 127 6.66 10.63 -13.36
CA LEU A 127 6.54 9.33 -14.03
C LEU A 127 5.14 8.70 -13.91
N TRP A 128 4.24 9.33 -13.16
CA TRP A 128 2.85 8.85 -13.04
C TRP A 128 2.10 8.94 -14.38
N SER A 129 2.52 9.81 -15.29
CA SER A 129 1.99 9.89 -16.66
C SER A 129 2.93 9.27 -17.70
N HIS A 130 3.77 8.31 -17.32
CA HIS A 130 4.65 7.64 -18.25
C HIS A 130 3.85 6.71 -19.20
N HIS A 131 4.30 6.56 -20.44
CA HIS A 131 3.65 5.70 -21.45
C HIS A 131 3.75 4.19 -21.15
N LYS A 132 4.44 3.81 -20.07
CA LYS A 132 4.65 2.40 -19.68
C LYS A 132 4.06 2.18 -18.30
N ILE A 133 3.03 1.33 -18.23
CA ILE A 133 2.24 1.14 -17.00
C ILE A 133 3.09 0.70 -15.81
N TYR A 134 4.09 -0.15 -16.02
CA TYR A 134 4.96 -0.64 -14.96
C TYR A 134 5.81 0.46 -14.31
N ILE A 135 6.16 1.51 -15.06
CA ILE A 135 6.85 2.70 -14.54
C ILE A 135 5.87 3.51 -13.66
N CYS A 136 4.64 3.73 -14.13
CA CYS A 136 3.60 4.40 -13.35
C CYS A 136 3.36 3.67 -12.02
N ARG A 137 3.11 2.35 -12.05
CA ARG A 137 2.89 1.54 -10.85
C ARG A 137 4.02 1.68 -9.83
N LYS A 138 5.28 1.56 -10.24
CA LYS A 138 6.42 1.62 -9.31
C LYS A 138 6.75 3.02 -8.84
N SER A 139 6.59 4.03 -9.68
CA SER A 139 6.75 5.43 -9.26
C SER A 139 5.69 5.85 -8.22
N MET A 140 4.45 5.38 -8.36
CA MET A 140 3.40 5.59 -7.35
C MET A 140 3.66 4.81 -6.06
N GLU A 141 4.06 3.53 -6.14
CA GLU A 141 4.49 2.74 -4.97
C GLU A 141 5.61 3.46 -4.21
N LEU A 142 6.60 3.97 -4.93
CA LEU A 142 7.73 4.71 -4.36
C LEU A 142 7.26 5.96 -3.60
N CYS A 143 6.44 6.80 -4.24
CA CYS A 143 5.88 8.00 -3.60
C CYS A 143 5.03 7.67 -2.37
N TYR A 144 4.19 6.64 -2.44
CA TYR A 144 3.38 6.18 -1.30
C TYR A 144 4.27 5.82 -0.11
N ARG A 145 5.32 5.02 -0.31
CA ARG A 145 6.21 4.59 0.77
C ARG A 145 7.05 5.72 1.35
N LEU A 146 7.37 6.74 0.54
CA LEU A 146 8.11 7.92 1.00
C LEU A 146 7.21 8.92 1.74
N LEU A 147 5.89 8.82 1.58
CA LEU A 147 4.98 9.80 2.14
C LEU A 147 5.09 9.88 3.67
N SER A 148 5.29 8.75 4.35
CA SER A 148 5.48 8.70 5.81
C SER A 148 6.80 9.36 6.29
N ARG A 149 7.74 9.67 5.38
CA ARG A 149 9.08 10.18 5.70
C ARG A 149 9.27 11.67 5.46
N ILE A 150 8.36 12.30 4.74
CA ILE A 150 8.41 13.74 4.47
C ILE A 150 7.56 14.48 5.48
N ASN A 151 7.85 15.75 5.71
CA ASN A 151 7.00 16.59 6.56
C ASN A 151 5.73 17.01 5.83
N ASP A 152 4.72 17.46 6.57
CA ASP A 152 3.42 17.86 5.99
C ASP A 152 3.53 19.12 5.11
N ASN A 153 4.50 19.99 5.39
CA ASN A 153 4.77 21.14 4.53
C ASN A 153 5.37 20.75 3.17
N GLU A 154 5.96 19.56 3.07
CA GLU A 154 6.67 19.07 1.89
C GLU A 154 5.80 18.12 1.04
N SER A 155 4.63 17.71 1.54
CA SER A 155 3.68 16.86 0.81
C SER A 155 3.04 17.57 -0.39
N GLY A 156 3.15 18.89 -0.50
CA GLY A 156 2.56 19.70 -1.56
C GLY A 156 2.90 19.20 -2.98
N ILE A 157 4.13 18.75 -3.21
CA ILE A 157 4.56 18.20 -4.52
C ILE A 157 3.73 16.98 -4.90
N ILE A 158 3.46 16.08 -3.94
CA ILE A 158 2.65 14.88 -4.16
C ILE A 158 1.20 15.27 -4.38
N VAL A 159 0.67 16.21 -3.58
CA VAL A 159 -0.72 16.69 -3.67
C VAL A 159 -1.00 17.31 -5.03
N ASP A 160 -0.13 18.19 -5.53
CA ASP A 160 -0.30 18.82 -6.84
C ASP A 160 -0.32 17.77 -7.96
N LYS A 161 0.55 16.74 -7.84
CA LYS A 161 0.63 15.65 -8.81
C LYS A 161 -0.57 14.72 -8.74
N LEU A 162 -1.11 14.51 -7.55
CA LEU A 162 -2.32 13.75 -7.30
C LEU A 162 -3.54 14.43 -7.92
N ILE A 163 -3.69 15.74 -7.72
CA ILE A 163 -4.72 16.56 -8.36
C ILE A 163 -4.64 16.45 -9.88
N LEU A 164 -3.44 16.65 -10.45
CA LEU A 164 -3.24 16.53 -11.90
C LEU A 164 -3.56 15.14 -12.42
N TYR A 165 -3.23 14.08 -11.67
CA TYR A 165 -3.55 12.71 -12.07
C TYR A 165 -5.06 12.45 -12.02
N ILE A 166 -5.76 12.90 -10.97
CA ILE A 166 -7.22 12.81 -10.86
C ILE A 166 -7.90 13.55 -12.02
N GLN A 167 -7.46 14.76 -12.35
CA GLN A 167 -8.00 15.53 -13.47
C GLN A 167 -7.79 14.80 -14.81
N LYS A 168 -6.63 14.16 -15.02
CA LYS A 168 -6.39 13.33 -16.20
C LYS A 168 -7.27 12.08 -16.22
N CYS A 169 -7.45 11.40 -15.09
CA CYS A 169 -8.41 10.30 -14.98
C CYS A 169 -9.80 10.79 -15.37
N HIS A 170 -10.27 11.91 -14.83
CA HIS A 170 -11.58 12.46 -15.14
C HIS A 170 -11.75 12.77 -16.64
N ALA A 171 -10.71 13.25 -17.32
CA ALA A 171 -10.76 13.57 -18.75
C ALA A 171 -10.67 12.33 -19.68
N HIS A 172 -10.11 11.22 -19.23
CA HIS A 172 -9.73 10.09 -20.11
C HIS A 172 -10.21 8.71 -19.66
N LEU A 173 -10.67 8.54 -18.42
CA LEU A 173 -11.19 7.27 -17.90
C LEU A 173 -12.63 7.12 -18.36
N SER A 174 -12.89 6.17 -19.25
CA SER A 174 -14.25 5.88 -19.69
C SER A 174 -14.95 4.93 -18.72
N ARG A 175 -16.27 4.83 -18.84
CA ARG A 175 -17.07 3.85 -18.11
C ARG A 175 -16.61 2.41 -18.35
N ALA A 176 -16.28 2.07 -19.60
CA ALA A 176 -15.81 0.75 -19.96
C ALA A 176 -14.46 0.42 -19.28
N ASP A 177 -13.61 1.44 -19.07
CA ASP A 177 -12.35 1.27 -18.35
C ASP A 177 -12.60 0.99 -16.86
N ILE A 178 -13.57 1.66 -16.24
CA ILE A 178 -13.98 1.39 -14.84
C ILE A 178 -14.48 -0.05 -14.72
N GLU A 179 -15.39 -0.48 -15.59
CA GLU A 179 -15.93 -1.84 -15.58
C GLU A 179 -14.83 -2.89 -15.80
N LYS A 180 -13.88 -2.62 -16.71
CA LYS A 180 -12.72 -3.46 -16.94
C LYS A 180 -11.82 -3.55 -15.70
N ILE A 181 -11.54 -2.43 -15.04
CA ILE A 181 -10.72 -2.37 -13.83
C ILE A 181 -11.40 -3.10 -12.66
N ARG A 182 -12.72 -3.09 -12.57
CA ARG A 182 -13.50 -3.80 -11.53
C ARG A 182 -13.62 -5.29 -11.77
N SER A 183 -13.52 -5.76 -13.02
CA SER A 183 -13.75 -7.18 -13.36
C SER A 183 -12.82 -8.11 -12.58
N HIS A 184 -13.36 -9.10 -11.88
CA HIS A 184 -12.58 -10.14 -11.19
C HIS A 184 -11.63 -10.91 -12.13
N GLU A 185 -11.94 -10.96 -13.42
CA GLU A 185 -11.12 -11.59 -14.47
C GLU A 185 -9.97 -10.69 -14.95
N TYR A 186 -9.91 -9.44 -14.51
CA TYR A 186 -8.86 -8.51 -14.93
C TYR A 186 -7.50 -8.96 -14.43
N THR A 187 -6.66 -9.40 -15.36
CA THR A 187 -5.24 -9.69 -15.09
C THR A 187 -4.36 -8.54 -15.56
N GLU A 188 -3.51 -8.05 -14.65
CA GLU A 188 -2.59 -6.93 -14.89
C GLU A 188 -1.46 -7.20 -15.90
N PHE A 189 -1.38 -8.43 -16.43
CA PHE A 189 -0.32 -8.92 -17.32
C PHE A 189 -0.53 -8.56 -18.80
N TYR A 190 -1.75 -8.20 -19.20
CA TYR A 190 -2.08 -7.89 -20.60
C TYR A 190 -2.35 -6.39 -20.79
N PHE A 191 -1.28 -5.60 -20.78
CA PHE A 191 -1.35 -4.23 -21.30
C PHE A 191 -0.93 -4.24 -22.77
N ASN A 192 -1.90 -4.29 -23.68
CA ASN A 192 -1.66 -4.09 -25.11
C ASN A 192 -1.47 -2.58 -25.35
N GLY A 193 -0.21 -2.15 -25.38
CA GLY A 193 0.20 -0.75 -25.59
C GLY A 193 -0.01 -0.23 -27.01
N ASP A 194 -0.88 -0.86 -27.81
CA ASP A 194 -1.06 -0.52 -29.23
C ASP A 194 -1.93 0.73 -29.44
N ASN A 195 -2.61 1.21 -28.39
CA ASN A 195 -3.33 2.47 -28.45
C ASN A 195 -2.50 3.58 -27.82
N LEU A 196 -2.26 4.63 -28.59
CA LEU A 196 -1.78 5.95 -28.18
C LEU A 196 -2.77 6.63 -27.21
N SER A 197 -3.17 5.97 -26.12
CA SER A 197 -3.95 6.62 -25.07
C SER A 197 -3.07 7.69 -24.42
N MET A 198 -3.57 8.92 -24.32
CA MET A 198 -2.88 10.02 -23.65
C MET A 198 -2.53 9.73 -22.18
N MET A 199 -3.20 8.75 -21.56
CA MET A 199 -2.98 8.33 -20.18
C MET A 199 -2.97 6.82 -20.08
N VAL A 200 -2.00 6.27 -19.36
CA VAL A 200 -1.83 4.83 -19.13
C VAL A 200 -2.16 4.55 -17.66
N TYR A 201 -3.24 3.80 -17.42
CA TYR A 201 -3.69 3.41 -16.09
C TYR A 201 -4.23 1.98 -16.07
N ASP A 202 -4.36 1.44 -14.87
CA ASP A 202 -4.91 0.12 -14.57
C ASP A 202 -5.35 0.01 -13.10
N ARG A 203 -5.87 -1.16 -12.68
CA ARG A 203 -6.25 -1.42 -11.29
C ARG A 203 -5.16 -1.05 -10.28
N SER A 204 -3.92 -1.49 -10.51
CA SER A 204 -2.81 -1.20 -9.61
C SER A 204 -2.52 0.29 -9.45
N THR A 205 -2.54 1.08 -10.53
CA THR A 205 -2.36 2.54 -10.42
C THR A 205 -3.50 3.23 -9.68
N ILE A 206 -4.76 2.80 -9.87
CA ILE A 206 -5.89 3.36 -9.12
C ILE A 206 -5.83 2.95 -7.65
N ARG A 207 -5.40 1.71 -7.35
CA ARG A 207 -5.15 1.28 -5.97
C ARG A 207 -4.09 2.15 -5.30
N TRP A 208 -2.96 2.38 -5.95
CA TRP A 208 -1.92 3.26 -5.41
C TRP A 208 -2.43 4.70 -5.23
N LEU A 209 -3.22 5.21 -6.17
CA LEU A 209 -3.85 6.52 -6.05
C LEU A 209 -4.67 6.65 -4.76
N ILE A 210 -5.54 5.66 -4.51
CA ILE A 210 -6.38 5.60 -3.30
C ILE A 210 -5.52 5.49 -2.04
N GLN A 211 -4.51 4.62 -2.04
CA GLN A 211 -3.60 4.45 -0.90
C GLN A 211 -2.82 5.74 -0.59
N ILE A 212 -2.39 6.49 -1.60
CA ILE A 212 -1.74 7.80 -1.43
C ILE A 212 -2.72 8.82 -0.84
N ILE A 213 -3.98 8.86 -1.31
CA ILE A 213 -5.02 9.74 -0.76
C ILE A 213 -5.23 9.44 0.74
N PHE A 214 -5.43 8.18 1.11
CA PHE A 214 -5.62 7.81 2.52
C PHE A 214 -4.39 8.12 3.37
N ALA A 215 -3.19 7.83 2.87
CA ALA A 215 -1.97 8.14 3.60
C ALA A 215 -1.75 9.66 3.76
N LEU A 216 -2.22 10.49 2.83
CA LEU A 216 -2.25 11.95 3.00
C LEU A 216 -3.29 12.38 4.05
N PHE A 217 -4.47 11.77 4.06
CA PHE A 217 -5.49 12.06 5.09
C PHE A 217 -5.08 11.61 6.48
N LEU A 218 -4.23 10.59 6.58
CA LEU A 218 -3.66 10.14 7.84
C LEU A 218 -2.55 11.04 8.37
N LYS A 219 -2.04 11.98 7.58
CA LYS A 219 -1.05 12.95 8.06
C LYS A 219 -1.70 14.10 8.80
N GLN A 220 -1.10 14.51 9.92
CA GLN A 220 -1.58 15.59 10.78
C GLN A 220 -1.26 16.97 10.16
N GLY A 221 -1.87 17.28 9.02
CA GLY A 221 -1.56 18.45 8.21
C GLY A 221 -2.75 19.38 7.98
N LYS A 222 -2.49 20.47 7.25
CA LYS A 222 -3.57 21.29 6.70
C LYS A 222 -4.35 20.45 5.69
N ILE A 223 -5.67 20.53 5.77
CA ILE A 223 -6.56 19.93 4.78
C ILE A 223 -6.15 20.41 3.38
N HIS A 224 -5.91 19.47 2.49
CA HIS A 224 -5.70 19.76 1.08
C HIS A 224 -7.06 20.02 0.41
N GLN A 225 -7.67 21.18 0.71
CA GLN A 225 -8.98 21.59 0.17
C GLN A 225 -9.07 21.46 -1.37
N PRO A 226 -8.03 21.79 -2.16
CA PRO A 226 -8.05 21.56 -3.60
C PRO A 226 -8.20 20.08 -3.97
N LEU A 227 -7.51 19.18 -3.25
CA LEU A 227 -7.62 17.73 -3.47
C LEU A 227 -9.02 17.22 -3.11
N ILE A 228 -9.56 17.64 -1.96
CA ILE A 228 -10.91 17.26 -1.54
C ILE A 228 -11.94 17.70 -2.59
N LYS A 229 -11.80 18.92 -3.11
CA LYS A 229 -12.69 19.42 -4.17
C LYS A 229 -12.66 18.52 -5.39
N GLU A 230 -11.48 18.17 -5.89
CA GLU A 230 -11.33 17.31 -7.07
C GLU A 230 -11.91 15.90 -6.85
N ILE A 231 -11.74 15.33 -5.66
CA ILE A 231 -12.34 14.02 -5.33
C ILE A 231 -13.88 14.13 -5.25
N LYS A 232 -14.41 15.21 -4.65
CA LYS A 232 -15.86 15.47 -4.61
C LYS A 232 -16.44 15.63 -6.00
N ASP A 233 -15.78 16.42 -6.85
CA ASP A 233 -16.20 16.65 -8.23
C ASP A 233 -16.20 15.30 -8.98
N LEU A 234 -15.16 14.48 -8.85
CA LEU A 234 -15.12 13.13 -9.43
C LEU A 234 -16.27 12.23 -8.96
N TYR A 235 -16.59 12.25 -7.67
CA TYR A 235 -17.68 11.45 -7.09
C TYR A 235 -19.05 11.91 -7.60
N GLN A 236 -19.30 13.23 -7.64
CA GLN A 236 -20.56 13.79 -8.13
C GLN A 236 -20.80 13.51 -9.62
N HIS A 237 -19.76 13.47 -10.44
CA HIS A 237 -19.92 13.13 -11.87
C HIS A 237 -20.20 11.63 -12.11
N ASN A 238 -19.96 10.78 -11.12
CA ASN A 238 -20.04 9.31 -11.23
C ASN A 238 -21.11 8.68 -10.31
N HIS A 239 -22.26 9.34 -10.13
CA HIS A 239 -23.39 8.86 -9.30
C HIS A 239 -23.91 7.45 -9.62
N ILE A 240 -23.46 6.83 -10.71
CA ILE A 240 -23.85 5.48 -11.14
C ILE A 240 -23.17 4.41 -10.28
N TYR A 241 -21.99 4.69 -9.72
CA TYR A 241 -21.22 3.71 -8.98
C TYR A 241 -21.25 3.98 -7.49
N ASP A 242 -21.51 2.92 -6.74
CA ASP A 242 -21.33 2.93 -5.31
C ASP A 242 -19.83 2.92 -4.98
N LEU A 243 -19.33 4.01 -4.36
CA LEU A 243 -17.90 4.19 -4.15
C LEU A 243 -17.33 3.11 -3.22
N LYS A 244 -18.10 2.62 -2.24
CA LYS A 244 -17.66 1.51 -1.37
C LYS A 244 -17.45 0.23 -2.18
N GLU A 245 -18.31 -0.09 -3.13
CA GLU A 245 -18.09 -1.24 -4.03
C GLU A 245 -16.80 -1.06 -4.83
N LEU A 246 -16.60 0.12 -5.41
CA LEU A 246 -15.40 0.42 -6.21
C LEU A 246 -14.12 0.30 -5.36
N LEU A 247 -14.15 0.82 -4.13
CA LEU A 247 -13.03 0.72 -3.20
C LEU A 247 -12.69 -0.74 -2.91
N PHE A 248 -13.69 -1.58 -2.62
CA PHE A 248 -13.45 -3.00 -2.37
C PHE A 248 -12.96 -3.74 -3.62
N ASP A 249 -13.58 -3.50 -4.79
CA ASP A 249 -13.19 -4.17 -6.05
C ASP A 249 -11.75 -3.84 -6.48
N ILE A 250 -11.21 -2.68 -6.08
CA ILE A 250 -9.86 -2.22 -6.45
C ILE A 250 -8.83 -2.47 -5.35
N CYS A 251 -9.18 -2.18 -4.10
CA CYS A 251 -8.23 -2.20 -2.99
C CYS A 251 -8.21 -3.53 -2.25
N CYS A 252 -9.32 -4.28 -2.18
CA CYS A 252 -9.42 -5.50 -1.36
C CYS A 252 -9.08 -6.76 -2.17
N VAL A 253 -7.83 -6.85 -2.67
CA VAL A 253 -7.38 -8.00 -3.49
C VAL A 253 -7.06 -9.22 -2.64
N ASN A 254 -6.71 -9.01 -1.37
CA ASN A 254 -6.45 -10.04 -0.36
C ASN A 254 -6.85 -9.53 1.04
N ASP A 255 -6.71 -10.40 2.04
CA ASP A 255 -7.10 -10.10 3.42
C ASP A 255 -6.27 -8.95 4.01
N GLU A 256 -4.95 -8.94 3.81
CA GLU A 256 -4.06 -7.86 4.27
C GLU A 256 -4.48 -6.48 3.74
N ASP A 257 -4.72 -6.35 2.43
CA ASP A 257 -5.15 -5.10 1.80
C ASP A 257 -6.54 -4.66 2.33
N THR A 258 -7.41 -5.63 2.63
CA THR A 258 -8.75 -5.37 3.19
C THR A 258 -8.65 -4.84 4.61
N VAL A 259 -7.89 -5.51 5.47
CA VAL A 259 -7.61 -5.08 6.85
C VAL A 259 -7.00 -3.68 6.84
N GLN A 260 -6.06 -3.42 5.93
CA GLN A 260 -5.42 -2.11 5.79
C GLN A 260 -6.43 -1.01 5.41
N LEU A 261 -7.35 -1.28 4.47
CA LEU A 261 -8.40 -0.33 4.10
C LEU A 261 -9.28 0.00 5.31
N LEU A 262 -9.74 -1.03 6.03
CA LEU A 262 -10.59 -0.90 7.20
C LEU A 262 -9.89 -0.08 8.31
N ASP A 263 -8.62 -0.38 8.60
CA ASP A 263 -7.86 0.34 9.62
C ASP A 263 -7.54 1.79 9.22
N ASN A 264 -7.23 2.05 7.94
CA ASN A 264 -7.00 3.42 7.46
C ASN A 264 -8.24 4.30 7.65
N VAL A 265 -9.42 3.80 7.28
CA VAL A 265 -10.68 4.55 7.45
C VAL A 265 -10.95 4.79 8.93
N LEU A 266 -10.82 3.78 9.79
CA LEU A 266 -10.99 3.93 11.23
C LEU A 266 -9.99 4.95 11.82
N SER A 267 -8.72 4.85 11.42
CA SER A 267 -7.66 5.71 11.90
C SER A 267 -7.93 7.17 11.55
N ILE A 268 -8.40 7.49 10.34
CA ILE A 268 -8.80 8.86 9.95
C ILE A 268 -9.91 9.39 10.86
N TYR A 269 -10.90 8.58 11.20
CA TYR A 269 -12.02 8.97 12.08
C TYR A 269 -11.61 9.14 13.55
N GLN A 270 -10.51 8.53 13.97
CA GLN A 270 -9.97 8.65 15.33
C GLN A 270 -8.97 9.81 15.47
N GLN A 271 -8.63 10.51 14.39
CA GLN A 271 -7.74 11.67 14.46
C GLN A 271 -8.39 12.87 15.15
N GLN A 272 -7.55 13.72 15.77
CA GLN A 272 -8.01 14.95 16.40
C GLN A 272 -8.61 15.95 15.39
N GLN A 273 -8.16 15.92 14.14
CA GLN A 273 -8.67 16.75 13.05
C GLN A 273 -9.84 16.02 12.36
N GLN A 274 -11.07 16.48 12.60
CA GLN A 274 -12.27 15.82 12.08
C GLN A 274 -12.60 16.14 10.61
N ASP A 275 -11.89 17.08 9.98
CA ASP A 275 -12.27 17.54 8.63
C ASP A 275 -12.12 16.46 7.55
N ASN A 276 -11.11 15.59 7.66
CA ASN A 276 -10.94 14.45 6.74
C ASN A 276 -12.05 13.42 6.94
N ALA A 277 -12.43 13.14 8.19
CA ALA A 277 -13.55 12.26 8.52
C ALA A 277 -14.90 12.86 8.04
N LEU A 278 -15.09 14.16 8.20
CA LEU A 278 -16.24 14.89 7.68
C LEU A 278 -16.29 14.81 6.15
N PHE A 279 -15.14 14.91 5.47
CA PHE A 279 -15.11 14.73 4.02
C PHE A 279 -15.51 13.31 3.62
N LEU A 280 -14.89 12.27 4.21
CA LEU A 280 -15.19 10.88 3.87
C LEU A 280 -16.68 10.55 4.07
N SER A 281 -17.32 11.11 5.10
CA SER A 281 -18.76 10.91 5.30
C SER A 281 -19.62 11.53 4.17
N THR A 282 -19.17 12.60 3.51
CA THR A 282 -19.90 13.19 2.36
C THR A 282 -19.88 12.32 1.09
N ILE A 283 -19.00 11.33 1.05
CA ILE A 283 -18.88 10.35 -0.04
C ILE A 283 -19.26 8.93 0.41
N ASP A 284 -20.03 8.82 1.50
CA ASP A 284 -20.51 7.56 2.11
C ASP A 284 -19.40 6.59 2.54
N ILE A 285 -18.22 7.10 2.88
CA ILE A 285 -17.11 6.31 3.41
C ILE A 285 -16.96 6.60 4.90
N ASN A 286 -17.27 5.64 5.75
CA ASN A 286 -17.06 5.73 7.20
C ASN A 286 -16.78 4.33 7.79
N PRO A 287 -16.25 4.22 9.03
CA PRO A 287 -15.84 2.95 9.60
C PRO A 287 -16.97 1.90 9.68
N HIS A 288 -18.21 2.32 9.93
CA HIS A 288 -19.35 1.39 9.99
C HIS A 288 -19.72 0.87 8.61
N THR A 289 -19.90 1.77 7.63
CA THR A 289 -20.26 1.40 6.26
C THR A 289 -19.23 0.45 5.66
N VAL A 290 -17.93 0.72 5.80
CA VAL A 290 -16.89 -0.17 5.23
C VAL A 290 -16.81 -1.52 5.93
N PHE A 291 -16.96 -1.58 7.26
CA PHE A 291 -16.94 -2.84 8.01
C PHE A 291 -18.18 -3.71 7.71
N LEU A 292 -19.37 -3.11 7.70
CA LEU A 292 -20.61 -3.82 7.41
C LEU A 292 -20.65 -4.30 5.96
N PHE A 293 -20.15 -3.48 5.02
CA PHE A 293 -20.02 -3.87 3.62
C PHE A 293 -19.01 -5.01 3.44
N PHE A 294 -17.90 -5.02 4.19
CA PHE A 294 -16.98 -6.14 4.25
C PHE A 294 -17.69 -7.44 4.69
N LEU A 295 -18.44 -7.41 5.79
CA LEU A 295 -19.22 -8.58 6.24
C LEU A 295 -20.20 -9.06 5.15
N GLN A 296 -20.90 -8.13 4.49
CA GLN A 296 -21.82 -8.45 3.41
C GLN A 296 -21.12 -9.12 2.22
N ARG A 297 -19.94 -8.63 1.83
CA ARG A 297 -19.12 -9.22 0.75
C ARG A 297 -18.64 -10.63 1.10
N CYS A 298 -18.41 -10.91 2.38
CA CYS A 298 -18.03 -12.22 2.89
C CYS A 298 -19.21 -13.13 3.25
N GLY A 299 -20.42 -12.78 2.78
CA GLY A 299 -21.62 -13.60 2.94
C GLY A 299 -22.34 -13.46 4.27
N ASN A 300 -22.06 -12.41 5.05
CA ASN A 300 -22.65 -12.15 6.37
C ASN A 300 -22.50 -13.35 7.33
N THR A 301 -21.29 -13.89 7.42
CA THR A 301 -20.96 -15.02 8.30
C THR A 301 -19.96 -14.61 9.38
N HIS A 302 -19.96 -15.33 10.50
CA HIS A 302 -18.96 -15.16 11.56
C HIS A 302 -17.62 -15.85 11.21
N ASP A 303 -17.65 -16.83 10.31
CA ASP A 303 -16.48 -17.63 9.90
C ASP A 303 -15.32 -16.73 9.44
N ILE A 304 -15.60 -15.72 8.61
CA ILE A 304 -14.56 -14.79 8.15
C ILE A 304 -13.90 -14.00 9.30
N LEU A 305 -14.68 -13.61 10.31
CA LEU A 305 -14.13 -12.90 11.48
C LEU A 305 -13.23 -13.85 12.29
N VAL A 306 -13.67 -15.10 12.47
CA VAL A 306 -12.89 -16.13 13.17
C VAL A 306 -11.59 -16.43 12.41
N ASP A 307 -11.66 -16.63 11.10
CA ASP A 307 -10.51 -16.91 10.24
C ASP A 307 -9.45 -15.81 10.37
N LEU A 308 -9.85 -14.54 10.19
CA LEU A 308 -8.94 -13.39 10.31
C LEU A 308 -8.40 -13.20 11.73
N LEU A 309 -9.17 -13.57 12.77
CA LEU A 309 -8.71 -13.54 14.15
C LEU A 309 -7.74 -14.67 14.48
N LEU A 310 -7.81 -15.82 13.81
CA LEU A 310 -6.88 -16.92 14.00
C LEU A 310 -5.54 -16.72 13.28
N GLU A 311 -5.51 -15.87 12.25
CA GLU A 311 -4.29 -15.50 11.54
C GLU A 311 -3.36 -14.67 12.44
N ASN A 312 -2.37 -15.33 13.03
CA ASN A 312 -1.39 -14.74 13.96
C ASN A 312 -0.60 -13.56 13.40
N ASP A 313 -0.46 -13.47 12.08
CA ASP A 313 0.29 -12.40 11.40
C ASP A 313 -0.62 -11.28 10.89
N SER A 314 -1.95 -11.36 11.10
CA SER A 314 -2.88 -10.34 10.63
C SER A 314 -2.94 -9.15 11.59
N GLU A 315 -2.88 -7.93 11.05
CA GLU A 315 -3.15 -6.71 11.81
C GLU A 315 -4.65 -6.61 12.23
N PHE A 316 -5.47 -7.60 11.84
CA PHE A 316 -6.92 -7.60 12.02
C PHE A 316 -7.33 -7.58 13.48
N ILE A 317 -6.68 -8.35 14.36
CA ILE A 317 -7.02 -8.37 15.80
C ILE A 317 -6.91 -6.95 16.38
N THR A 318 -5.86 -6.22 15.98
CA THR A 318 -5.59 -4.85 16.45
C THR A 318 -6.63 -3.88 15.92
N TYR A 319 -6.91 -3.94 14.62
CA TYR A 319 -7.98 -3.18 13.97
C TYR A 319 -9.33 -3.46 14.65
N PHE A 320 -9.71 -4.73 14.75
CA PHE A 320 -11.02 -5.16 15.20
C PHE A 320 -11.27 -4.74 16.65
N HIS A 321 -10.27 -4.91 17.53
CA HIS A 321 -10.37 -4.41 18.90
C HIS A 321 -10.59 -2.88 18.96
N ARG A 322 -9.87 -2.09 18.15
CA ARG A 322 -10.08 -0.63 18.06
C ARG A 322 -11.46 -0.30 17.49
N TYR A 323 -11.90 -1.04 16.47
CA TYR A 323 -13.18 -0.85 15.82
C TYR A 323 -14.34 -1.11 16.77
N ILE A 324 -14.32 -2.21 17.53
CA ILE A 324 -15.38 -2.53 18.49
C ILE A 324 -15.52 -1.45 19.55
N ILE A 325 -14.41 -0.89 20.05
CA ILE A 325 -14.45 0.26 20.97
C ILE A 325 -15.14 1.45 20.31
N TYR A 326 -14.76 1.78 19.07
CA TYR A 326 -15.35 2.88 18.30
C TYR A 326 -16.85 2.67 18.04
N ALA A 327 -17.24 1.47 17.58
CA ALA A 327 -18.62 1.12 17.29
C ALA A 327 -19.51 1.14 18.53
N THR A 328 -18.99 0.70 19.68
CA THR A 328 -19.68 0.80 20.96
C THR A 328 -19.96 2.26 21.36
N GLN A 329 -19.00 3.16 21.12
CA GLN A 329 -19.16 4.60 21.42
C GLN A 329 -20.12 5.32 20.46
N HIS A 330 -20.30 4.78 19.25
CA HIS A 330 -21.09 5.37 18.18
C HIS A 330 -22.21 4.42 17.70
N ILE A 331 -22.87 3.75 18.64
CA ILE A 331 -23.83 2.66 18.34
C ILE A 331 -24.99 3.09 17.45
N GLU A 332 -25.53 4.30 17.63
CA GLU A 332 -26.63 4.80 16.80
C GLU A 332 -26.20 5.02 15.35
N SER A 333 -24.97 5.50 15.14
CA SER A 333 -24.39 5.62 13.79
C SER A 333 -24.16 4.24 13.15
N PHE A 334 -23.76 3.25 13.95
CA PHE A 334 -23.64 1.87 13.50
C PHE A 334 -24.99 1.30 13.05
N LYS A 335 -26.03 1.39 13.90
CA LYS A 335 -27.39 0.92 13.59
C LYS A 335 -27.95 1.58 12.33
N LYS A 336 -27.76 2.90 12.21
CA LYS A 336 -28.14 3.64 11.00
C LYS A 336 -27.43 3.11 9.76
N SER A 337 -26.10 2.96 9.81
CA SER A 337 -25.31 2.46 8.67
C SER A 337 -25.71 1.02 8.27
N ASN A 338 -26.08 0.19 9.25
CA ASN A 338 -26.61 -1.15 9.01
C ASN A 338 -27.94 -1.12 8.26
N SER A 339 -28.85 -0.25 8.70
CA SER A 339 -30.14 -0.04 8.03
C SER A 339 -29.97 0.53 6.62
N ASP A 340 -29.05 1.47 6.43
CA ASP A 340 -28.79 2.10 5.13
C ASP A 340 -28.22 1.10 4.10
N LEU A 341 -27.48 0.08 4.57
CA LEU A 341 -27.02 -1.05 3.75
C LEU A 341 -28.09 -2.12 3.50
N GLY A 342 -29.27 -2.00 4.13
CA GLY A 342 -30.35 -2.98 4.02
C GLY A 342 -30.08 -4.30 4.74
N ASN A 343 -29.15 -4.31 5.70
CA ASN A 343 -28.85 -5.48 6.52
C ASN A 343 -29.86 -5.61 7.66
N ASP A 344 -30.23 -6.84 7.98
CA ASP A 344 -31.01 -7.15 9.17
C ASP A 344 -30.11 -7.07 10.42
N ILE A 345 -30.57 -6.37 11.46
CA ILE A 345 -29.81 -6.22 12.71
C ILE A 345 -29.63 -7.59 13.39
N ASP A 346 -30.60 -8.49 13.25
CA ASP A 346 -30.56 -9.85 13.81
C ASP A 346 -29.42 -10.67 13.19
N THR A 347 -29.10 -10.41 11.92
CA THR A 347 -27.96 -11.03 11.23
C THR A 347 -26.64 -10.59 11.88
N ILE A 348 -26.47 -9.30 12.12
CA ILE A 348 -25.26 -8.78 12.78
C ILE A 348 -25.14 -9.29 14.21
N GLN A 349 -26.23 -9.30 14.97
CA GLN A 349 -26.27 -9.85 16.31
C GLN A 349 -25.84 -11.32 16.32
N THR A 350 -26.34 -12.13 15.37
CA THR A 350 -25.96 -13.53 15.22
C THR A 350 -24.47 -13.69 14.91
N ILE A 351 -23.91 -12.84 14.04
CA ILE A 351 -22.47 -12.85 13.72
C ILE A 351 -21.63 -12.59 14.98
N ILE A 352 -22.00 -11.57 15.76
CA ILE A 352 -21.25 -11.18 16.97
C ILE A 352 -21.38 -12.26 18.06
N ALA A 353 -22.59 -12.77 18.32
CA ALA A 353 -22.85 -13.82 19.30
C ALA A 353 -22.04 -15.09 18.99
N ASN A 354 -22.03 -15.53 17.73
CA ASN A 354 -21.27 -16.71 17.32
C ASN A 354 -19.75 -16.47 17.37
N THR A 355 -19.27 -15.27 17.02
CA THR A 355 -17.86 -14.90 17.17
C THR A 355 -17.43 -14.95 18.64
N LEU A 356 -18.28 -14.48 19.57
CA LEU A 356 -18.06 -14.55 21.00
C LEU A 356 -17.96 -16.00 21.50
N LEU A 357 -18.89 -16.86 21.11
CA LEU A 357 -18.88 -18.29 21.47
C LEU A 357 -17.57 -18.97 21.06
N VAL A 358 -17.06 -18.65 19.87
CA VAL A 358 -15.80 -19.20 19.38
C VAL A 358 -14.61 -18.66 20.18
N LEU A 359 -14.58 -17.36 20.46
CA LEU A 359 -13.53 -16.73 21.28
C LEU A 359 -13.45 -17.28 22.71
N GLU A 360 -14.58 -17.67 23.29
CA GLU A 360 -14.67 -18.29 24.62
C GLU A 360 -14.16 -19.75 24.63
N GLY A 361 -14.06 -20.41 23.48
CA GLY A 361 -13.72 -21.83 23.33
C GLY A 361 -12.27 -22.22 23.59
N ASP A 362 -11.44 -21.38 24.21
CA ASP A 362 -10.00 -21.60 24.52
C ASP A 362 -9.10 -22.01 23.32
N GLY A 363 -9.58 -21.88 22.08
CA GLY A 363 -8.88 -22.30 20.86
C GLY A 363 -7.92 -21.28 20.25
N PHE A 364 -7.86 -20.06 20.79
CA PHE A 364 -7.08 -18.97 20.21
C PHE A 364 -5.61 -19.00 20.64
N PRO A 365 -4.67 -18.67 19.73
CA PRO A 365 -3.23 -18.65 20.01
C PRO A 365 -2.79 -17.49 20.93
N TYR A 366 -3.71 -16.64 21.38
CA TYR A 366 -3.47 -15.47 22.23
C TYR A 366 -4.57 -15.32 23.31
N ASN A 367 -4.34 -14.41 24.25
CA ASN A 367 -5.32 -14.08 25.30
C ASN A 367 -6.49 -13.24 24.75
N ALA A 368 -7.58 -13.91 24.36
CA ALA A 368 -8.78 -13.27 23.79
C ALA A 368 -9.64 -12.49 24.81
N LYS A 369 -9.40 -12.61 26.12
CA LYS A 369 -10.25 -12.01 27.19
C LYS A 369 -10.53 -10.51 27.03
N PRO A 370 -9.57 -9.65 26.64
CA PRO A 370 -9.85 -8.23 26.42
C PRO A 370 -10.85 -8.00 25.28
N LEU A 371 -10.72 -8.74 24.17
CA LEU A 371 -11.62 -8.64 23.03
C LEU A 371 -13.02 -9.14 23.37
N ILE A 372 -13.12 -10.29 24.05
CA ILE A 372 -14.39 -10.85 24.55
C ILE A 372 -15.16 -9.79 25.36
N ARG A 373 -14.51 -9.18 26.38
CA ARG A 373 -15.15 -8.14 27.20
C ARG A 373 -15.68 -6.96 26.39
N ARG A 374 -14.98 -6.57 25.32
CA ARG A 374 -15.41 -5.46 24.45
C ARG A 374 -16.56 -5.86 23.54
N LEU A 375 -16.51 -7.06 22.99
CA LEU A 375 -17.57 -7.60 22.15
C LEU A 375 -18.87 -7.83 22.94
N THR A 376 -18.80 -8.34 24.18
CA THR A 376 -19.99 -8.47 25.04
C THR A 376 -20.66 -7.13 25.29
N LEU A 377 -19.88 -6.08 25.59
CA LEU A 377 -20.42 -4.73 25.76
C LEU A 377 -21.05 -4.18 24.47
N PHE A 378 -20.41 -4.43 23.33
CA PHE A 378 -20.94 -4.02 22.03
C PHE A 378 -22.26 -4.75 21.72
N GLU A 379 -22.30 -6.06 21.94
CA GLU A 379 -23.47 -6.91 21.82
C GLU A 379 -24.63 -6.39 22.69
N GLU A 380 -24.41 -6.14 23.99
CA GLU A 380 -25.41 -5.56 24.90
C GLU A 380 -26.01 -4.25 24.36
N ASN A 381 -25.17 -3.37 23.80
CA ASN A 381 -25.61 -2.09 23.23
C ASN A 381 -26.33 -2.25 21.89
N LEU A 382 -26.09 -3.32 21.14
CA LEU A 382 -26.86 -3.66 19.94
C LEU A 382 -28.29 -4.10 20.29
N PHE A 383 -28.47 -4.71 21.46
CA PHE A 383 -29.77 -5.20 21.95
C PHE A 383 -30.60 -4.16 22.71
N ALA A 384 -29.96 -3.11 23.23
CA ALA A 384 -30.63 -1.95 23.84
C ALA A 384 -31.20 -1.00 22.78
#